data_AF-A0A1H2C1S2-F1
#
_entry.id   AF-A0A1H2C1S2-F1
#
_cell.length_a   1.000
_cell.length_b   1.000
_cell.length_c   1.000
_cell.angle_alpha   90.00
_cell.angle_beta   90.00
_cell.angle_gamma   90.00
#
_symmetry.space_group_name_H-M   'P 1'
#
loop_
_entity.id
_entity.type
_entity.pdbx_description
1 polymer ?
#
loop_
_entity_poly.entity_id
_entity_poly.type
_entity_poly.pdbx_seq_one_letter_code
_entity_poly.pdbx_strand_id
1 'polypeptide(L)'
;MKRIALVGDRSPSVRAHTRIPALLDVLRDEADLDVYWIPTPAARDPAALRGFDGIWLVPGSPYRSPEGGINAARIARTEGIPFLGTCGGFQHAMLEFARNVCGFTTAAHAEDSVDADHPLPGPRDPQDSPEGGEDDLIVELACSLVGHEAAVDLTFGSLIERLLGASRTVERYHCSYGLAESHLDLLTTHGMRFTGRDESGAIRAAELSDHPFYLATLFQPELSGDGTDPHPIIRGFIQAVSEKQPTTSSDLSATG
;
A
#
# COMPACT_ATOMS: atom_id res chain seq x y z
N MET A 1 13.85 6.98 -18.68
CA MET A 1 13.16 5.76 -18.22
C MET A 1 13.14 5.72 -16.70
N LYS A 2 11.94 5.72 -16.11
CA LYS A 2 11.70 5.68 -14.67
C LYS A 2 11.48 4.25 -14.22
N ARG A 3 12.18 3.83 -13.17
CA ARG A 3 12.13 2.45 -12.67
C ARG A 3 11.11 2.33 -11.55
N ILE A 4 10.14 1.42 -11.67
CA ILE A 4 9.11 1.17 -10.65
C ILE A 4 9.22 -0.26 -10.14
N ALA A 5 9.23 -0.42 -8.81
CA ALA A 5 9.13 -1.72 -8.16
C ALA A 5 7.67 -2.00 -7.80
N LEU A 6 7.09 -3.05 -8.39
CA LEU A 6 5.86 -3.66 -7.89
C LEU A 6 6.23 -4.71 -6.86
N VAL A 7 6.04 -4.39 -5.59
CA VAL A 7 6.39 -5.30 -4.48
C VAL A 7 5.16 -6.11 -4.10
N GLY A 8 5.26 -7.44 -4.18
CA GLY A 8 4.17 -8.35 -3.85
C GLY A 8 4.41 -9.77 -4.36
N ASP A 9 3.65 -10.74 -3.86
CA ASP A 9 3.80 -12.13 -4.25
C ASP A 9 2.90 -12.47 -5.44
N ARG A 10 3.43 -12.25 -6.66
CA ARG A 10 2.67 -12.40 -7.92
C ARG A 10 1.93 -13.72 -7.96
N SER A 11 0.63 -13.66 -8.20
CA SER A 11 -0.24 -14.82 -8.30
C SER A 11 -1.40 -14.54 -9.25
N PRO A 12 -1.75 -15.48 -10.15
CA PRO A 12 -2.94 -15.34 -11.00
C PRO A 12 -4.26 -15.43 -10.23
N SER A 13 -4.25 -15.89 -8.97
CA SER A 13 -5.44 -15.91 -8.11
C SER A 13 -5.82 -14.53 -7.57
N VAL A 14 -4.90 -13.57 -7.59
CA VAL A 14 -5.14 -12.20 -7.14
C VAL A 14 -5.56 -11.36 -8.33
N ARG A 15 -6.83 -10.93 -8.35
CA ARG A 15 -7.40 -10.17 -9.48
C ARG A 15 -6.64 -8.87 -9.81
N ALA A 16 -6.11 -8.17 -8.81
CA ALA A 16 -5.30 -6.98 -9.05
C ALA A 16 -4.02 -7.33 -9.85
N HIS A 17 -3.34 -8.44 -9.52
CA HIS A 17 -2.12 -8.88 -10.20
C HIS A 17 -2.35 -9.21 -11.68
N THR A 18 -3.54 -9.66 -12.04
CA THR A 18 -3.89 -9.96 -13.45
C THR A 18 -4.28 -8.70 -14.22
N ARG A 19 -4.74 -7.64 -13.55
CA ARG A 19 -5.11 -6.35 -14.18
C ARG A 19 -3.93 -5.39 -14.34
N ILE A 20 -3.01 -5.35 -13.37
CA ILE A 20 -1.88 -4.40 -13.39
C ILE A 20 -1.12 -4.38 -14.72
N PRO A 21 -0.80 -5.52 -15.39
CA PRO A 21 -0.09 -5.48 -16.67
C PRO A 21 -0.80 -4.66 -17.75
N ALA A 22 -2.11 -4.80 -17.91
CA ALA A 22 -2.88 -4.05 -18.90
C ALA A 22 -2.91 -2.55 -18.58
N LEU A 23 -3.03 -2.20 -17.29
CA LEU A 23 -2.95 -0.80 -16.84
C LEU A 23 -1.57 -0.20 -17.14
N LEU A 24 -0.50 -0.96 -16.92
CA LEU A 24 0.86 -0.52 -17.22
C LEU A 24 1.11 -0.33 -18.71
N ASP A 25 0.49 -1.15 -19.57
CA ASP A 25 0.61 -0.98 -21.02
C ASP A 25 0.02 0.37 -21.45
N VAL A 26 -1.12 0.78 -20.90
CA VAL A 26 -1.69 2.12 -21.12
C VAL A 26 -0.78 3.22 -20.56
N LEU A 27 -0.27 3.04 -19.34
CA LEU A 27 0.59 4.04 -18.68
C LEU A 27 1.94 4.22 -19.38
N ARG A 28 2.42 3.21 -20.12
CA ARG A 28 3.64 3.29 -20.93
C ARG A 28 3.48 4.15 -22.18
N ASP A 29 2.25 4.31 -22.68
CA ASP A 29 1.96 5.27 -23.74
C ASP A 29 1.96 6.71 -23.19
N GLU A 30 1.73 6.89 -21.88
CA GLU A 30 1.71 8.17 -21.19
C GLU A 30 3.10 8.57 -20.61
N ALA A 31 3.95 7.61 -20.25
CA ALA A 31 5.26 7.83 -19.62
C ALA A 31 6.31 6.75 -19.94
N ASP A 32 7.60 7.12 -19.90
CA ASP A 32 8.73 6.21 -20.12
C ASP A 32 9.05 5.38 -18.86
N LEU A 33 8.39 4.22 -18.73
CA LEU A 33 8.39 3.37 -17.52
C LEU A 33 9.06 2.01 -17.73
N ASP A 34 9.89 1.63 -16.76
CA ASP A 34 10.47 0.29 -16.64
C ASP A 34 10.07 -0.35 -15.30
N VAL A 35 9.35 -1.47 -15.36
CA VAL A 35 8.59 -1.99 -14.21
C VAL A 35 9.08 -3.38 -13.84
N TYR A 36 9.38 -3.56 -12.56
CA TYR A 36 9.98 -4.78 -12.02
C TYR A 36 9.06 -5.35 -10.94
N TRP A 37 8.70 -6.62 -11.08
CA TRP A 37 7.98 -7.32 -10.03
C TRP A 37 8.96 -7.91 -9.00
N ILE A 38 8.90 -7.43 -7.76
CA ILE A 38 9.78 -7.83 -6.67
C ILE A 38 8.98 -8.66 -5.65
N PRO A 39 9.25 -9.97 -5.53
CA PRO A 39 8.63 -10.81 -4.50
C PRO A 39 8.92 -10.29 -3.08
N THR A 40 7.97 -10.43 -2.15
CA THR A 40 8.17 -9.93 -0.78
C THR A 40 9.38 -10.57 -0.07
N PRO A 41 9.74 -11.85 -0.28
CA PRO A 41 10.98 -12.39 0.29
C PRO A 41 12.25 -11.70 -0.21
N ALA A 42 12.27 -11.23 -1.47
CA ALA A 42 13.41 -10.49 -2.01
C ALA A 42 13.49 -9.05 -1.47
N ALA A 43 12.33 -8.43 -1.21
CA ALA A 43 12.22 -7.11 -0.59
C ALA A 43 12.69 -7.06 0.87
N ARG A 44 13.02 -8.22 1.49
CA ARG A 44 13.70 -8.26 2.80
C ARG A 44 15.07 -7.59 2.75
N ASP A 45 15.76 -7.65 1.61
CA ASP A 45 17.00 -6.92 1.38
C ASP A 45 16.67 -5.50 0.87
N PRO A 46 16.97 -4.44 1.63
CA PRO A 46 16.74 -3.07 1.17
C PRO A 46 17.43 -2.74 -0.16
N ALA A 47 18.55 -3.39 -0.48
CA ALA A 47 19.25 -3.17 -1.74
C ALA A 47 18.40 -3.56 -2.97
N ALA A 48 17.44 -4.47 -2.81
CA ALA A 48 16.51 -4.86 -3.87
C ALA A 48 15.51 -3.76 -4.25
N LEU A 49 15.36 -2.73 -3.39
CA LEU A 49 14.38 -1.65 -3.57
C LEU A 49 15.03 -0.27 -3.74
N ARG A 50 16.30 -0.13 -3.36
CA ARG A 50 17.06 1.10 -3.59
C ARG A 50 17.30 1.36 -5.08
N GLY A 51 17.27 2.62 -5.46
CA GLY A 51 17.49 3.05 -6.84
C GLY A 51 16.26 2.90 -7.75
N PHE A 52 15.10 2.56 -7.19
CA PHE A 52 13.81 2.72 -7.87
C PHE A 52 13.30 4.16 -7.73
N ASP A 53 12.60 4.62 -8.76
CA ASP A 53 11.95 5.93 -8.81
C ASP A 53 10.55 5.90 -8.18
N GLY A 54 9.94 4.73 -8.07
CA GLY A 54 8.65 4.50 -7.42
C GLY A 54 8.53 3.11 -6.83
N ILE A 55 7.81 2.99 -5.72
CA ILE A 55 7.47 1.71 -5.09
C ILE A 55 5.95 1.59 -5.00
N TRP A 56 5.42 0.54 -5.60
CA TRP A 56 4.02 0.15 -5.47
C TRP A 56 3.95 -1.17 -4.72
N LEU A 57 3.48 -1.14 -3.47
CA LEU A 57 3.23 -2.33 -2.67
C LEU A 57 1.81 -2.83 -2.98
N VAL A 58 1.72 -3.88 -3.81
CA VAL A 58 0.48 -4.32 -4.46
C VAL A 58 -0.35 -5.24 -3.54
N PRO A 59 -1.63 -5.51 -3.85
CA PRO A 59 -2.49 -6.34 -3.01
C PRO A 59 -2.01 -7.80 -2.86
N GLY A 60 -2.72 -8.59 -2.03
CA GLY A 60 -2.47 -10.03 -1.89
C GLY A 60 -1.73 -10.41 -0.60
N SER A 61 -2.12 -9.82 0.53
CA SER A 61 -1.84 -10.42 1.84
C SER A 61 -2.60 -11.76 1.97
N PRO A 62 -2.12 -12.72 2.80
CA PRO A 62 -0.88 -12.64 3.57
C PRO A 62 0.34 -12.72 2.65
N TYR A 63 1.34 -11.87 2.90
CA TYR A 63 2.59 -11.90 2.15
C TYR A 63 3.46 -13.07 2.61
N ARG A 64 4.22 -13.68 1.68
CA ARG A 64 5.21 -14.70 2.03
C ARG A 64 6.32 -14.16 2.94
N SER A 65 6.56 -12.84 2.91
CA SER A 65 7.37 -12.15 3.90
C SER A 65 6.70 -10.82 4.27
N PRO A 66 6.07 -10.74 5.46
CA PRO A 66 5.55 -9.49 6.00
C PRO A 66 6.65 -8.42 6.14
N GLU A 67 7.87 -8.81 6.52
CA GLU A 67 9.03 -7.90 6.63
C GLU A 67 9.39 -7.27 5.29
N GLY A 68 9.23 -7.99 4.17
CA GLY A 68 9.44 -7.45 2.84
C GLY A 68 8.46 -6.33 2.50
N GLY A 69 7.18 -6.50 2.86
CA GLY A 69 6.17 -5.45 2.70
C GLY A 69 6.46 -4.23 3.59
N ILE A 70 6.82 -4.46 4.84
CA ILE A 70 7.23 -3.39 5.78
C ILE A 70 8.45 -2.64 5.27
N ASN A 71 9.47 -3.35 4.76
CA ASN A 71 10.67 -2.73 4.21
C ASN A 71 10.36 -1.87 2.98
N ALA A 72 9.45 -2.31 2.11
CA ALA A 72 9.02 -1.53 0.95
C ALA A 72 8.41 -0.19 1.34
N ALA A 73 7.47 -0.20 2.29
CA ALA A 73 6.90 1.02 2.85
C ALA A 73 7.96 1.92 3.51
N ARG A 74 8.87 1.31 4.30
CA ARG A 74 9.90 2.04 5.05
C ARG A 74 10.89 2.74 4.14
N ILE A 75 11.43 2.01 3.17
CA ILE A 75 12.42 2.55 2.22
C ILE A 75 11.79 3.69 1.44
N ALA A 76 10.55 3.50 0.98
CA ALA A 76 9.85 4.55 0.27
C ALA A 76 9.72 5.82 1.12
N ARG A 77 9.19 5.67 2.35
CA ARG A 77 9.01 6.78 3.31
C ARG A 77 10.31 7.49 3.67
N THR A 78 11.38 6.74 3.93
CA THR A 78 12.64 7.30 4.45
C THR A 78 13.55 7.86 3.36
N GLU A 79 13.45 7.36 2.12
CA GLU A 79 14.25 7.83 0.99
C GLU A 79 13.47 8.79 0.06
N GLY A 80 12.23 9.17 0.43
CA GLY A 80 11.41 10.10 -0.35
C GLY A 80 11.01 9.53 -1.71
N ILE A 81 10.85 8.21 -1.83
CA ILE A 81 10.48 7.55 -3.08
C ILE A 81 8.95 7.51 -3.13
N PRO A 82 8.30 8.06 -4.17
CA PRO A 82 6.87 7.93 -4.39
C PRO A 82 6.36 6.52 -4.07
N PHE A 83 5.35 6.44 -3.22
CA PHE A 83 4.81 5.20 -2.68
C PHE A 83 3.30 5.10 -2.91
N LEU A 84 2.87 3.95 -3.45
CA LEU A 84 1.48 3.53 -3.50
C LEU A 84 1.32 2.17 -2.80
N GLY A 85 0.52 2.10 -1.74
CA GLY A 85 0.22 0.84 -1.05
C GLY A 85 -1.28 0.50 -1.13
N THR A 86 -1.66 -0.63 -1.72
CA THR A 86 -3.07 -0.98 -1.94
C THR A 86 -3.45 -2.29 -1.24
N CYS A 87 -4.58 -2.32 -0.53
CA CYS A 87 -5.05 -3.44 0.30
C CYS A 87 -3.95 -3.97 1.24
N GLY A 88 -3.31 -5.10 0.90
CA GLY A 88 -2.12 -5.62 1.60
C GLY A 88 -1.03 -4.57 1.80
N GLY A 89 -0.82 -3.72 0.80
CA GLY A 89 0.17 -2.64 0.89
C GLY A 89 -0.23 -1.53 1.84
N PHE A 90 -1.52 -1.25 1.99
CA PHE A 90 -2.01 -0.33 3.02
C PHE A 90 -1.76 -0.89 4.43
N GLN A 91 -2.11 -2.16 4.65
CA GLN A 91 -1.94 -2.82 5.94
C GLN A 91 -0.46 -2.80 6.38
N HIS A 92 0.44 -3.16 5.46
CA HIS A 92 1.88 -3.18 5.74
C HIS A 92 2.51 -1.78 5.85
N ALA A 93 1.94 -0.77 5.18
CA ALA A 93 2.34 0.62 5.40
C ALA A 93 1.96 1.11 6.81
N MET A 94 0.80 0.70 7.35
CA MET A 94 0.43 1.04 8.72
C MET A 94 1.31 0.32 9.74
N LEU A 95 1.61 -0.97 9.51
CA LEU A 95 2.53 -1.74 10.35
C LEU A 95 3.94 -1.12 10.35
N GLU A 96 4.43 -0.70 9.19
CA GLU A 96 5.70 -0.01 9.08
C GLU A 96 5.72 1.25 9.92
N PHE A 97 4.71 2.10 9.77
CA PHE A 97 4.65 3.39 10.44
C PHE A 97 4.50 3.22 11.96
N ALA A 98 3.66 2.28 12.40
CA ALA A 98 3.50 1.94 13.82
C ALA A 98 4.84 1.51 14.44
N ARG A 99 5.54 0.56 13.79
CA ARG A 99 6.78 -0.02 14.31
C ARG A 99 7.95 0.97 14.28
N ASN A 100 8.09 1.72 13.18
CA ASN A 100 9.31 2.49 12.91
C ASN A 100 9.19 3.99 13.21
N VAL A 101 7.98 4.53 13.35
CA VAL A 101 7.74 5.95 13.68
C VAL A 101 7.11 6.10 15.05
N CYS A 102 6.10 5.28 15.37
CA CYS A 102 5.36 5.40 16.63
C CYS A 102 6.01 4.63 17.80
N GLY A 103 7.05 3.84 17.53
CA GLY A 103 7.70 2.99 18.53
C GLY A 103 6.88 1.78 18.99
N PHE A 104 5.77 1.47 18.31
CA PHE A 104 4.95 0.30 18.61
C PHE A 104 5.55 -0.94 17.93
N THR A 105 6.65 -1.43 18.48
CA THR A 105 7.49 -2.46 17.86
C THR A 105 6.81 -3.82 17.73
N THR A 106 5.79 -4.10 18.54
CA THR A 106 5.03 -5.35 18.55
C THR A 106 3.78 -5.32 17.66
N ALA A 107 3.45 -4.18 17.03
CA ALA A 107 2.28 -4.04 16.15
C ALA A 107 2.21 -5.20 15.15
N ALA A 108 1.14 -5.98 15.17
CA ALA A 108 1.01 -7.20 14.37
C ALA A 108 -0.21 -7.18 13.44
N HIS A 109 -0.22 -8.14 12.52
CA HIS A 109 -1.32 -8.40 11.61
C HIS A 109 -1.99 -9.70 12.04
N ALA A 110 -3.29 -9.66 12.35
CA ALA A 110 -4.02 -10.84 12.82
C ALA A 110 -4.01 -12.01 11.81
N GLU A 111 -3.95 -11.71 10.50
CA GLU A 111 -3.79 -12.76 9.47
C GLU A 111 -2.47 -13.55 9.58
N ASP A 112 -1.41 -12.96 10.16
CA ASP A 112 -0.09 -13.58 10.29
C ASP A 112 0.08 -14.37 11.61
N SER A 113 -0.85 -14.25 12.57
CA SER A 113 -0.75 -14.85 13.90
C SER A 113 -1.22 -16.32 13.97
N VAL A 114 -1.45 -16.96 12.81
CA VAL A 114 -1.85 -18.37 12.73
C VAL A 114 -0.63 -19.26 12.85
N ASP A 115 -0.67 -20.12 13.87
CA ASP A 115 0.31 -21.11 14.32
C ASP A 115 1.37 -21.57 13.28
N ALA A 116 2.66 -21.39 13.65
CA ALA A 116 3.82 -21.74 12.83
C ALA A 116 3.90 -23.25 12.48
N ASP A 117 3.16 -24.09 13.20
CA ASP A 117 3.10 -25.54 12.96
C ASP A 117 2.14 -25.94 11.82
N HIS A 118 1.29 -25.02 11.33
CA HIS A 118 0.35 -25.30 10.23
C HIS A 118 0.21 -24.12 9.24
N PRO A 119 1.20 -23.89 8.35
CA PRO A 119 1.05 -22.91 7.27
C PRO A 119 -0.04 -23.38 6.29
N LEU A 120 -1.13 -22.62 6.18
CA LEU A 120 -2.23 -22.93 5.26
C LEU A 120 -1.92 -22.43 3.83
N PRO A 121 -2.12 -23.27 2.80
CA PRO A 121 -2.08 -22.82 1.41
C PRO A 121 -3.48 -22.39 0.94
N GLY A 122 -3.66 -21.09 0.66
CA GLY A 122 -4.81 -20.57 -0.09
C GLY A 122 -5.65 -19.52 0.66
N PRO A 123 -6.57 -18.83 -0.06
CA PRO A 123 -7.48 -17.86 0.55
C PRO A 123 -8.39 -18.56 1.59
N ARG A 124 -8.49 -17.97 2.78
CA ARG A 124 -9.32 -18.49 3.88
C ARG A 124 -10.81 -18.26 3.65
N ASP A 125 -11.61 -19.16 4.20
CA ASP A 125 -13.01 -18.91 4.51
C ASP A 125 -13.06 -17.84 5.64
N PRO A 126 -13.87 -16.77 5.52
CA PRO A 126 -14.01 -15.75 6.58
C PRO A 126 -14.37 -16.30 7.97
N GLN A 127 -14.85 -17.54 8.08
CA GLN A 127 -15.16 -18.17 9.37
C GLN A 127 -13.95 -18.81 10.07
N ASP A 128 -12.82 -18.97 9.38
CA ASP A 128 -11.63 -19.65 9.91
C ASP A 128 -10.54 -18.69 10.40
N SER A 129 -10.72 -17.37 10.32
CA SER A 129 -9.76 -16.36 10.76
C SER A 129 -9.61 -16.32 12.29
N PRO A 130 -8.40 -16.14 12.86
CA PRO A 130 -8.23 -15.94 14.30
C PRO A 130 -8.82 -14.58 14.71
N GLU A 131 -9.50 -14.56 15.85
CA GLU A 131 -9.82 -13.30 16.53
C GLU A 131 -8.49 -12.62 16.92
N GLY A 132 -8.28 -11.38 16.45
CA GLY A 132 -7.04 -10.64 16.70
C GLY A 132 -6.77 -10.43 18.20
N GLY A 133 -5.49 -10.35 18.58
CA GLY A 133 -5.06 -10.01 19.93
C GLY A 133 -5.30 -8.52 20.25
N GLU A 134 -5.32 -8.16 21.55
CA GLU A 134 -5.51 -6.76 21.99
C GLU A 134 -4.46 -5.77 21.40
N ASP A 135 -3.29 -6.28 20.99
CA ASP A 135 -2.18 -5.51 20.42
C ASP A 135 -2.11 -5.58 18.86
N ASP A 136 -3.08 -6.21 18.19
CA ASP A 136 -3.07 -6.27 16.72
C ASP A 136 -3.44 -4.91 16.12
N LEU A 137 -2.55 -4.40 15.25
CA LEU A 137 -2.79 -3.16 14.52
C LEU A 137 -3.76 -3.41 13.36
N ILE A 138 -3.62 -4.55 12.70
CA ILE A 138 -4.47 -4.96 11.59
C ILE A 138 -5.31 -6.14 12.04
N VAL A 139 -6.63 -5.95 12.06
CA VAL A 139 -7.62 -6.90 12.60
C VAL A 139 -8.62 -7.29 11.51
N GLU A 140 -9.31 -8.41 11.71
CA GLU A 140 -10.38 -8.81 10.81
C GLU A 140 -11.53 -7.80 10.84
N LEU A 141 -12.06 -7.47 9.67
CA LEU A 141 -13.21 -6.61 9.52
C LEU A 141 -14.47 -7.39 9.87
N ALA A 142 -15.35 -6.79 10.68
CA ALA A 142 -16.65 -7.38 11.04
C ALA A 142 -17.50 -7.80 9.82
N CYS A 143 -17.31 -7.13 8.68
CA CYS A 143 -17.85 -7.54 7.39
C CYS A 143 -16.71 -7.60 6.37
N SER A 144 -16.51 -8.77 5.75
CA SER A 144 -15.58 -8.90 4.63
C SER A 144 -15.99 -7.99 3.49
N LEU A 145 -15.05 -7.20 2.96
CA LEU A 145 -15.29 -6.31 1.84
C LEU A 145 -14.97 -6.98 0.50
N VAL A 146 -14.75 -8.30 0.48
CA VAL A 146 -14.40 -9.03 -0.74
C VAL A 146 -15.49 -8.88 -1.81
N GLY A 147 -15.14 -8.27 -2.95
CA GLY A 147 -16.07 -8.05 -4.06
C GLY A 147 -17.05 -6.90 -3.86
N HIS A 148 -16.92 -6.14 -2.77
CA HIS A 148 -17.81 -5.02 -2.46
C HIS A 148 -17.33 -3.73 -3.14
N GLU A 149 -18.30 -2.90 -3.51
CA GLU A 149 -18.11 -1.50 -3.83
C GLU A 149 -18.71 -0.67 -2.70
N ALA A 150 -17.95 0.27 -2.16
CA ALA A 150 -18.42 1.13 -1.09
C ALA A 150 -17.96 2.57 -1.31
N ALA A 151 -18.79 3.50 -0.84
CA ALA A 151 -18.47 4.90 -0.87
C ALA A 151 -17.34 5.22 0.11
N VAL A 152 -16.47 6.16 -0.29
CA VAL A 152 -15.40 6.70 0.53
C VAL A 152 -15.51 8.22 0.50
N ASP A 153 -15.74 8.82 1.66
CA ASP A 153 -15.67 10.26 1.85
C ASP A 153 -14.22 10.68 2.05
N LEU A 154 -13.79 11.72 1.33
CA LEU A 154 -12.40 12.16 1.24
C LEU A 154 -12.21 13.50 1.94
N THR A 155 -11.09 13.62 2.64
CA THR A 155 -10.73 14.85 3.33
C THR A 155 -10.35 15.93 2.32
N PHE A 156 -11.02 17.08 2.37
CA PHE A 156 -10.72 18.22 1.51
C PHE A 156 -9.23 18.64 1.59
N GLY A 157 -8.60 18.87 0.44
CA GLY A 157 -7.19 19.26 0.39
C GLY A 157 -6.21 18.12 0.70
N SER A 158 -6.69 16.88 0.83
CA SER A 158 -5.82 15.70 0.86
C SER A 158 -5.20 15.42 -0.52
N LEU A 159 -4.13 14.63 -0.55
CA LEU A 159 -3.56 14.16 -1.82
C LEU A 159 -4.61 13.38 -2.61
N ILE A 160 -5.29 12.44 -1.97
CA ILE A 160 -6.28 11.59 -2.63
C ILE A 160 -7.46 12.37 -3.20
N GLU A 161 -7.97 13.38 -2.48
CA GLU A 161 -9.06 14.24 -2.95
C GLU A 161 -8.65 15.04 -4.20
N ARG A 162 -7.42 15.58 -4.22
CA ARG A 162 -6.89 16.27 -5.41
C ARG A 162 -6.70 15.36 -6.61
N LEU A 163 -6.26 14.12 -6.40
CA LEU A 163 -6.08 13.15 -7.48
C LEU A 163 -7.41 12.76 -8.12
N LEU A 164 -8.46 12.64 -7.31
CA LEU A 164 -9.79 12.24 -7.78
C LEU A 164 -10.64 13.43 -8.25
N GLY A 165 -10.34 14.64 -7.80
CA GLY A 165 -11.11 15.85 -8.12
C GLY A 165 -12.52 15.84 -7.52
N ALA A 166 -12.73 15.06 -6.45
CA ALA A 166 -14.03 14.88 -5.82
C ALA A 166 -13.87 14.63 -4.32
N SER A 167 -14.83 15.08 -3.51
CA SER A 167 -14.84 14.85 -2.06
C SER A 167 -15.41 13.47 -1.67
N ARG A 168 -15.91 12.69 -2.63
CA ARG A 168 -16.46 11.35 -2.43
C ARG A 168 -16.23 10.51 -3.68
N THR A 169 -15.88 9.23 -3.47
CA THR A 169 -15.67 8.23 -4.54
C THR A 169 -16.36 6.91 -4.18
N VAL A 170 -16.49 5.99 -5.14
CA VAL A 170 -16.93 4.61 -4.91
C VAL A 170 -15.82 3.68 -5.34
N GLU A 171 -15.34 2.85 -4.41
CA GLU A 171 -14.12 2.07 -4.59
C GLU A 171 -14.36 0.58 -4.37
N ARG A 172 -13.54 -0.25 -5.00
CA ARG A 172 -13.63 -1.72 -4.97
C ARG A 172 -12.68 -2.32 -3.94
N TYR A 173 -13.17 -3.30 -3.20
CA TYR A 173 -12.43 -3.95 -2.13
C TYR A 173 -12.25 -5.45 -2.39
N HIS A 174 -11.13 -5.98 -1.89
CA HIS A 174 -10.84 -7.41 -1.87
C HIS A 174 -9.94 -7.73 -0.68
N CYS A 175 -10.41 -7.38 0.52
CA CYS A 175 -9.68 -7.53 1.78
C CYS A 175 -10.67 -7.90 2.89
N SER A 176 -10.26 -8.77 3.81
CA SER A 176 -11.01 -9.10 5.03
C SER A 176 -10.42 -8.46 6.29
N TYR A 177 -9.28 -7.77 6.18
CA TYR A 177 -8.58 -7.16 7.31
C TYR A 177 -8.42 -5.65 7.13
N GLY A 178 -8.44 -4.89 8.23
CA GLY A 178 -8.29 -3.44 8.24
C GLY A 178 -7.67 -2.92 9.53
N LEU A 179 -7.50 -1.60 9.62
CA LEU A 179 -6.85 -0.94 10.74
C LEU A 179 -7.75 -0.93 11.98
N ALA A 180 -7.23 -1.38 13.13
CA ALA A 180 -7.94 -1.34 14.39
C ALA A 180 -8.16 0.11 14.86
N GLU A 181 -9.41 0.44 15.22
CA GLU A 181 -9.78 1.79 15.64
C GLU A 181 -9.04 2.26 16.90
N SER A 182 -8.69 1.33 17.80
CA SER A 182 -7.94 1.59 19.04
C SER A 182 -6.56 2.20 18.81
N HIS A 183 -6.01 2.12 17.59
CA HIS A 183 -4.65 2.56 17.27
C HIS A 183 -4.60 3.83 16.41
N LEU A 184 -5.76 4.41 16.06
CA LEU A 184 -5.82 5.58 15.17
C LEU A 184 -5.15 6.82 15.78
N ASP A 185 -5.36 7.06 17.07
CA ASP A 185 -4.81 8.21 17.78
C ASP A 185 -3.28 8.14 17.84
N LEU A 186 -2.72 6.95 18.04
CA LEU A 186 -1.28 6.72 18.04
C LEU A 186 -0.67 7.12 16.69
N LEU A 187 -1.22 6.61 15.59
CA LEU A 187 -0.73 6.87 14.23
C LEU A 187 -0.90 8.35 13.85
N THR A 188 -2.05 8.94 14.20
CA THR A 188 -2.38 10.33 13.87
C THR A 188 -1.46 11.31 14.62
N THR A 189 -1.22 11.06 15.91
CA THR A 189 -0.33 11.90 16.74
C THR A 189 1.11 11.94 16.21
N HIS A 190 1.55 10.88 15.52
CA HIS A 190 2.87 10.79 14.90
C HIS A 190 2.91 11.26 13.43
N GLY A 191 1.80 11.78 12.90
CA GLY A 191 1.76 12.44 11.59
C GLY A 191 1.12 11.65 10.45
N MET A 192 0.60 10.44 10.70
CA MET A 192 -0.21 9.74 9.69
C MET A 192 -1.54 10.48 9.51
N ARG A 193 -1.92 10.79 8.26
CA ARG A 193 -3.22 11.42 7.98
C ARG A 193 -4.17 10.42 7.37
N PHE A 194 -5.29 10.16 8.04
CA PHE A 194 -6.36 9.34 7.49
C PHE A 194 -7.32 10.20 6.67
N THR A 195 -7.21 10.09 5.35
CA THR A 195 -7.86 11.01 4.40
C THR A 195 -9.01 10.41 3.62
N GLY A 196 -9.29 9.12 3.80
CA GLY A 196 -10.49 8.45 3.28
C GLY A 196 -11.18 7.62 4.35
N ARG A 197 -12.49 7.78 4.49
CA ARG A 197 -13.34 7.04 5.43
C ARG A 197 -14.59 6.53 4.74
N ASP A 198 -15.12 5.40 5.18
CA ASP A 198 -16.46 4.99 4.73
C ASP A 198 -17.57 5.66 5.55
N GLU A 199 -18.82 5.29 5.26
CA GLU A 199 -20.01 5.84 5.91
C GLU A 199 -20.09 5.54 7.42
N SER A 200 -19.40 4.50 7.89
CA SER A 200 -19.29 4.18 9.32
C SER A 200 -18.16 4.94 10.02
N GLY A 201 -17.32 5.65 9.26
CA GLY A 201 -16.14 6.36 9.75
C GLY A 201 -14.86 5.52 9.75
N ALA A 202 -14.93 4.26 9.32
CA ALA A 202 -13.79 3.35 9.26
C ALA A 202 -12.76 3.80 8.21
N ILE A 203 -11.48 3.61 8.50
CA ILE A 203 -10.39 4.11 7.66
C ILE A 203 -10.26 3.32 6.36
N ARG A 204 -10.22 4.05 5.23
CA ARG A 204 -10.09 3.49 3.89
C ARG A 204 -8.88 4.04 3.11
N ALA A 205 -8.35 5.21 3.49
CA ALA A 205 -7.12 5.75 2.93
C ALA A 205 -6.28 6.51 3.97
N ALA A 206 -4.96 6.44 3.81
CA ALA A 206 -3.97 7.12 4.64
C ALA A 206 -2.86 7.71 3.76
N GLU A 207 -2.30 8.85 4.17
CA GLU A 207 -1.23 9.55 3.46
C GLU A 207 -0.27 10.27 4.44
N LEU A 208 0.93 10.61 3.94
CA LEU A 208 1.89 11.45 4.65
C LEU A 208 2.05 12.79 3.94
N SER A 209 1.74 13.89 4.62
CA SER A 209 1.80 15.24 4.03
C SER A 209 3.20 15.74 3.74
N ASP A 210 4.20 15.31 4.51
CA ASP A 210 5.60 15.74 4.37
C ASP A 210 6.39 14.89 3.36
N HIS A 211 5.73 13.93 2.71
CA HIS A 211 6.35 13.04 1.72
C HIS A 211 5.93 13.43 0.29
N PRO A 212 6.83 13.38 -0.73
CA PRO A 212 6.51 13.83 -2.08
C PRO A 212 5.27 13.14 -2.69
N PHE A 213 5.12 11.84 -2.45
CA PHE A 213 3.90 11.09 -2.72
C PHE A 213 3.88 9.84 -1.84
N TYR A 214 3.04 9.79 -0.81
CA TYR A 214 2.85 8.58 0.00
C TYR A 214 1.37 8.37 0.20
N LEU A 215 0.78 7.44 -0.56
CA LEU A 215 -0.64 7.15 -0.50
C LEU A 215 -0.85 5.66 -0.29
N ALA A 216 -1.67 5.34 0.70
CA ALA A 216 -2.07 3.98 1.00
C ALA A 216 -3.60 3.89 1.01
N THR A 217 -4.17 2.92 0.31
CA THR A 217 -5.63 2.68 0.25
C THR A 217 -5.96 1.26 0.61
N LEU A 218 -6.98 1.04 1.45
CA LEU A 218 -7.46 -0.30 1.73
C LEU A 218 -8.18 -0.91 0.52
N PHE A 219 -8.89 -0.08 -0.25
CA PHE A 219 -9.44 -0.47 -1.55
C PHE A 219 -8.35 -0.63 -2.61
N GLN A 220 -8.75 -1.23 -3.74
CA GLN A 220 -7.87 -1.61 -4.84
C GLN A 220 -8.23 -0.80 -6.09
N PRO A 221 -7.58 0.35 -6.34
CA PRO A 221 -7.79 1.13 -7.57
C PRO A 221 -7.51 0.32 -8.84
N GLU A 222 -6.72 -0.76 -8.75
CA GLU A 222 -6.44 -1.72 -9.83
C GLU A 222 -7.70 -2.45 -10.32
N LEU A 223 -8.72 -2.55 -9.47
CA LEU A 223 -9.98 -3.20 -9.81
C LEU A 223 -11.01 -2.23 -10.39
N SER A 224 -10.71 -0.93 -10.47
CA SER A 224 -11.63 0.05 -11.02
C SER A 224 -11.94 -0.21 -12.51
N GLY A 225 -13.16 0.15 -12.92
CA GLY A 225 -13.66 -0.02 -14.28
C GLY A 225 -13.54 -1.45 -14.84
N ASP A 226 -13.44 -1.52 -16.16
CA ASP A 226 -13.24 -2.77 -16.92
C ASP A 226 -11.76 -3.20 -17.00
N GLY A 227 -10.84 -2.38 -16.46
CA GLY A 227 -9.40 -2.62 -16.50
C GLY A 227 -8.71 -2.08 -17.75
N THR A 228 -9.38 -1.24 -18.55
CA THR A 228 -8.79 -0.60 -19.73
C THR A 228 -8.30 0.82 -19.49
N ASP A 229 -8.76 1.49 -18.42
CA ASP A 229 -8.34 2.85 -18.07
C ASP A 229 -7.70 2.88 -16.67
N PRO A 230 -6.45 3.35 -16.53
CA PRO A 230 -5.80 3.51 -15.24
C PRO A 230 -6.53 4.48 -14.32
N HIS A 231 -6.80 4.04 -13.09
CA HIS A 231 -7.42 4.86 -12.06
C HIS A 231 -6.63 6.15 -11.80
N PRO A 232 -7.27 7.30 -11.49
CA PRO A 232 -6.55 8.56 -11.24
C PRO A 232 -5.51 8.47 -10.13
N ILE A 233 -5.72 7.61 -9.11
CA ILE A 233 -4.71 7.34 -8.07
C ILE A 233 -3.44 6.72 -8.67
N ILE A 234 -3.59 5.75 -9.58
CA ILE A 234 -2.47 5.08 -10.24
C ILE A 234 -1.75 6.07 -11.16
N ARG A 235 -2.50 6.86 -11.95
CA ARG A 235 -1.92 7.93 -12.79
C ARG A 235 -1.16 8.96 -11.95
N GLY A 236 -1.73 9.39 -10.83
CA GLY A 236 -1.10 10.32 -9.89
C GLY A 236 0.22 9.78 -9.33
N PHE A 237 0.26 8.50 -9.00
CA PHE A 237 1.50 7.83 -8.60
C PHE A 237 2.55 7.84 -9.72
N ILE A 238 2.18 7.47 -10.95
CA ILE A 238 3.08 7.50 -12.11
C ILE A 238 3.59 8.92 -12.42
N GLN A 239 2.73 9.92 -12.29
CA GLN A 239 3.11 11.33 -12.43
C GLN A 239 4.15 11.72 -11.38
N ALA A 240 3.92 11.39 -10.10
CA ALA A 240 4.87 11.67 -9.03
C ALA A 240 6.24 10.97 -9.24
N VAL A 241 6.23 9.73 -9.74
CA VAL A 241 7.45 9.01 -10.14
C VAL A 241 8.19 9.72 -11.28
N SER A 242 7.44 10.26 -12.24
CA SER A 242 7.99 10.97 -13.40
C SER A 242 8.61 12.31 -13.02
N GLU A 243 8.01 13.04 -12.07
CA GLU A 243 8.48 14.34 -11.57
C GLU A 243 9.66 14.23 -10.60
N LYS A 244 9.87 13.06 -9.97
CA LYS A 244 10.98 12.83 -9.05
C LYS A 244 12.32 13.14 -9.74
N GLN A 245 13.08 14.09 -9.20
CA GLN A 245 14.44 14.35 -9.67
C GLN A 245 15.32 13.12 -9.39
N PRO A 246 16.26 12.77 -10.29
CA PRO A 246 17.22 11.73 -10.00
C PRO A 246 17.95 12.08 -8.72
N THR A 247 17.99 11.15 -7.76
CA THR A 247 18.80 11.29 -6.56
C THR A 247 20.24 11.46 -7.02
N THR A 248 20.73 12.70 -7.00
CA THR A 248 22.12 12.99 -7.31
C THR A 248 22.91 12.29 -6.23
N SER A 249 23.59 11.20 -6.59
CA SER A 249 24.63 10.63 -5.76
C SER A 249 25.65 11.75 -5.63
N SER A 250 25.63 12.46 -4.52
CA SER A 250 26.64 13.45 -4.17
C SER A 250 27.97 12.71 -4.23
N ASP A 251 28.74 12.97 -5.28
CA ASP A 251 30.14 12.62 -5.40
C ASP A 251 30.85 13.10 -4.12
N LEU A 252 31.15 12.16 -3.23
CA LEU A 252 32.21 12.28 -2.25
C LEU A 252 33.54 12.21 -3.00
N SER A 253 33.80 13.23 -3.83
CA SER A 253 35.10 13.47 -4.44
C SER A 253 35.31 14.97 -4.64
N ALA A 254 35.59 15.68 -3.56
CA ALA A 254 36.52 16.82 -3.56
C ALA A 254 36.65 17.39 -2.15
N THR A 255 37.85 17.89 -1.85
CA THR A 255 38.38 18.35 -0.56
C THR A 255 38.81 17.19 0.34
N GLY A 256 40.09 16.97 0.63
CA GLY A 256 41.30 17.76 0.41
C GLY A 256 42.29 17.33 1.47
#